data_AF-A0A318IBR3-F1
#
_entry.id   AF-A0A318IBR3-F1
#
_cell.length_a   1.000
_cell.length_b   1.000
_cell.length_c   1.000
_cell.angle_alpha   90.00
_cell.angle_beta   90.00
_cell.angle_gamma   90.00
#
_symmetry.space_group_name_H-M   'P 1'
#
loop_
_entity.id
_entity.type
_entity.pdbx_description
1 polymer ?
#
loop_
_entity_poly.entity_id
_entity_poly.type
_entity_poly.pdbx_seq_one_letter_code
_entity_poly.pdbx_strand_id
1 'polypeptide(L)'
;MKKKQKAESKDTVKDSRKMVDLLNALGITPNYLSKKVGVSHGAIFHIKNGINYLSDKMIEDIIKVYPNVNYKFLKHNELPVLLTDGEIQAQKEALNLPNNHNISVASITKFIGLPDQVEIAMTQLDRIEDKVNLIMNHLGLTYDNPDDF
;
A
#
# COMPACT_ATOMS: atom_id res chain seq x y z
N MET A 1 -14.91 -14.86 -29.58
CA MET A 1 -15.41 -13.68 -28.84
C MET A 1 -14.23 -12.75 -28.57
N LYS A 2 -14.16 -11.59 -29.23
CA LYS A 2 -13.09 -10.60 -29.00
C LYS A 2 -13.44 -9.80 -27.74
N LYS A 3 -12.65 -9.93 -26.67
CA LYS A 3 -12.77 -9.07 -25.48
C LYS A 3 -12.47 -7.63 -25.91
N LYS A 4 -13.46 -6.74 -25.81
CA LYS A 4 -13.26 -5.29 -25.95
C LYS A 4 -12.34 -4.83 -24.80
N GLN A 5 -11.11 -4.44 -25.12
CA GLN A 5 -10.30 -3.64 -24.22
C GLN A 5 -11.02 -2.30 -24.01
N LYS A 6 -11.46 -2.05 -22.77
CA LYS A 6 -12.09 -0.80 -22.38
C LYS A 6 -10.95 0.21 -22.22
N ALA A 7 -10.93 1.25 -23.05
CA ALA A 7 -9.93 2.31 -22.97
C ALA A 7 -9.91 2.90 -21.55
N GLU A 8 -8.72 3.01 -20.96
CA GLU A 8 -8.51 3.65 -19.67
C GLU A 8 -8.95 5.12 -19.76
N SER A 9 -9.78 5.55 -18.82
CA SER A 9 -10.18 6.95 -18.74
C SER A 9 -9.09 7.76 -18.03
N LYS A 10 -8.97 9.05 -18.33
CA LYS A 10 -8.00 9.95 -17.65
C LYS A 10 -8.16 9.93 -16.12
N ASP A 11 -9.37 9.69 -15.63
CA ASP A 11 -9.67 9.68 -14.20
C ASP A 11 -9.32 8.34 -13.53
N THR A 12 -9.46 7.20 -14.22
CA THR A 12 -8.98 5.91 -13.68
C THR A 12 -7.45 5.85 -13.58
N VAL A 13 -6.72 6.53 -14.48
CA VAL A 13 -5.25 6.65 -14.39
C VAL A 13 -4.83 7.46 -13.16
N LYS A 14 -5.56 8.53 -12.82
CA LYS A 14 -5.29 9.30 -11.59
C LYS A 14 -5.54 8.47 -10.34
N ASP A 15 -6.66 7.75 -10.28
CA ASP A 15 -6.98 6.93 -9.12
C ASP A 15 -6.03 5.74 -8.95
N SER A 16 -5.55 5.18 -10.06
CA SER A 16 -4.45 4.21 -10.07
C SER A 16 -3.21 4.78 -9.40
N ARG A 17 -2.79 5.99 -9.77
CA ARG A 17 -1.64 6.66 -9.17
C ARG A 17 -1.83 6.92 -7.68
N LYS A 18 -3.00 7.46 -7.28
CA LYS A 18 -3.34 7.64 -5.86
C LYS A 18 -3.23 6.35 -5.07
N MET A 19 -3.70 5.23 -5.64
CA MET A 19 -3.62 3.93 -4.99
C MET A 19 -2.19 3.43 -4.86
N VAL A 20 -1.35 3.62 -5.89
CA VAL A 20 0.09 3.29 -5.83
C VAL A 20 0.80 4.13 -4.76
N ASP A 21 0.61 5.43 -4.77
CA ASP A 21 1.23 6.36 -3.82
C ASP A 21 0.79 6.08 -2.38
N LEU A 22 -0.50 5.76 -2.18
CA LEU A 22 -1.04 5.33 -0.89
C LEU A 22 -0.35 4.06 -0.37
N LEU A 23 -0.26 3.03 -1.21
CA LEU A 23 0.35 1.75 -0.84
C LEU A 23 1.84 1.91 -0.50
N ASN A 24 2.54 2.73 -1.28
CA ASN A 24 3.95 3.05 -1.05
C ASN A 24 4.14 3.83 0.26
N ALA A 25 3.34 4.88 0.49
CA ALA A 25 3.45 5.70 1.70
C ALA A 25 3.13 4.90 2.98
N LEU A 26 2.19 3.96 2.91
CA LEU A 26 1.86 3.06 4.01
C LEU A 26 2.81 1.86 4.13
N GLY A 27 3.69 1.62 3.14
CA GLY A 27 4.58 0.46 3.10
C GLY A 27 3.84 -0.89 3.09
N ILE A 28 2.66 -0.96 2.47
CA ILE A 28 1.79 -2.16 2.50
C ILE A 28 1.45 -2.69 1.11
N THR A 29 1.06 -3.95 1.04
CA THR A 29 0.64 -4.59 -0.22
C THR A 29 -0.87 -4.40 -0.49
N PRO A 30 -1.32 -4.49 -1.77
CA PRO A 30 -2.74 -4.45 -2.11
C PRO A 30 -3.60 -5.48 -1.37
N ASN A 31 -3.06 -6.69 -1.15
CA ASN A 31 -3.75 -7.76 -0.42
C ASN A 31 -3.89 -7.45 1.08
N TYR A 32 -2.89 -6.82 1.66
CA TYR A 32 -2.98 -6.37 3.06
C TYR A 32 -4.05 -5.29 3.21
N LEU A 33 -4.02 -4.27 2.34
CA LEU A 33 -5.01 -3.21 2.32
C LEU A 33 -6.44 -3.77 2.15
N SER A 34 -6.64 -4.71 1.20
CA SER A 34 -7.95 -5.29 0.96
C SER A 34 -8.51 -6.01 2.19
N LYS A 35 -7.68 -6.78 2.90
CA LYS A 35 -8.07 -7.45 4.16
C LYS A 35 -8.40 -6.46 5.27
N LYS A 36 -7.64 -5.37 5.36
CA LYS A 36 -7.81 -4.37 6.41
C LYS A 36 -9.05 -3.49 6.22
N VAL A 37 -9.33 -3.10 4.99
CA VAL A 37 -10.50 -2.27 4.62
C VAL A 37 -11.77 -3.13 4.48
N GLY A 38 -11.63 -4.45 4.34
CA GLY A 38 -12.77 -5.37 4.20
C GLY A 38 -13.33 -5.41 2.78
N VAL A 39 -12.47 -5.23 1.78
CA VAL A 39 -12.83 -5.25 0.35
C VAL A 39 -12.12 -6.40 -0.36
N SER A 40 -12.61 -6.79 -1.55
CA SER A 40 -11.97 -7.85 -2.31
C SER A 40 -10.59 -7.43 -2.83
N HIS A 41 -9.65 -8.37 -2.88
CA HIS A 41 -8.32 -8.12 -3.46
C HIS A 41 -8.42 -7.59 -4.91
N GLY A 42 -9.35 -8.15 -5.69
CA GLY A 42 -9.63 -7.72 -7.05
C GLY A 42 -10.08 -6.26 -7.16
N ALA A 43 -10.80 -5.72 -6.17
CA ALA A 43 -11.20 -4.31 -6.17
C ALA A 43 -9.98 -3.38 -6.10
N ILE A 44 -9.07 -3.62 -5.15
CA ILE A 44 -7.82 -2.84 -5.04
C ILE A 44 -6.95 -3.04 -6.28
N PHE A 45 -6.85 -4.26 -6.80
CA PHE A 45 -6.08 -4.57 -8.00
C PHE A 45 -6.59 -3.83 -9.24
N HIS A 46 -7.91 -3.80 -9.45
CA HIS A 46 -8.51 -3.09 -10.58
C HIS A 46 -8.30 -1.57 -10.48
N ILE A 47 -8.35 -0.99 -9.28
CA ILE A 47 -8.06 0.45 -9.10
C ILE A 47 -6.58 0.71 -9.38
N LYS A 48 -5.68 -0.06 -8.76
CA LYS A 48 -4.23 0.04 -8.94
C LYS A 48 -3.83 -0.01 -10.42
N ASN A 49 -4.51 -0.80 -11.24
CA ASN A 49 -4.21 -0.94 -12.68
C ASN A 49 -5.08 -0.05 -13.57
N GLY A 50 -5.75 0.96 -13.04
CA GLY A 50 -6.48 1.95 -13.85
C GLY A 50 -7.74 1.41 -14.53
N ILE A 51 -8.26 0.26 -14.07
CA ILE A 51 -9.47 -0.37 -14.60
C ILE A 51 -10.72 0.23 -13.95
N ASN A 52 -10.65 0.50 -12.63
CA ASN A 52 -11.77 1.02 -11.84
C ASN A 52 -11.39 2.33 -11.12
N TYR A 53 -12.41 3.14 -10.81
CA TYR A 53 -12.27 4.35 -10.01
C TYR A 53 -12.22 4.03 -8.51
N LEU A 54 -11.63 4.96 -7.76
CA LEU A 54 -11.67 4.94 -6.31
C LEU A 54 -13.01 5.54 -5.84
N SER A 55 -13.97 4.68 -5.47
CA SER A 55 -15.29 5.12 -5.01
C SER A 55 -15.21 5.84 -3.65
N ASP A 56 -16.11 6.79 -3.41
CA ASP A 56 -16.23 7.51 -2.11
C ASP A 56 -16.32 6.55 -0.92
N LYS A 57 -17.11 5.48 -1.04
CA LYS A 57 -17.23 4.46 0.02
C LYS A 57 -15.86 3.83 0.36
N MET A 58 -15.06 3.51 -0.65
CA MET A 58 -13.73 2.93 -0.44
C MET A 58 -12.77 3.94 0.20
N ILE A 59 -12.88 5.22 -0.16
CA ILE A 59 -12.14 6.30 0.50
C ILE A 59 -12.49 6.34 1.99
N GLU A 60 -13.78 6.39 2.33
CA GLU A 60 -14.23 6.38 3.72
C GLU A 60 -13.75 5.14 4.49
N ASP A 61 -13.86 3.96 3.88
CA ASP A 61 -13.45 2.71 4.52
C ASP A 61 -11.91 2.66 4.71
N ILE A 62 -11.12 3.23 3.79
CA ILE A 62 -9.67 3.43 3.97
C ILE A 62 -9.39 4.39 5.14
N ILE A 63 -10.03 5.56 5.17
CA ILE A 63 -9.79 6.58 6.20
C ILE A 63 -10.19 6.09 7.60
N LYS A 64 -11.26 5.29 7.72
CA LYS A 64 -11.65 4.67 8.99
C LYS A 64 -10.58 3.74 9.54
N VAL A 65 -9.86 3.03 8.67
CA VAL A 65 -8.81 2.07 9.06
C VAL A 65 -7.45 2.75 9.21
N TYR A 66 -7.17 3.77 8.40
CA TYR A 66 -5.94 4.55 8.38
C TYR A 66 -6.25 6.05 8.51
N PRO A 67 -6.54 6.55 9.72
CA PRO A 67 -6.86 7.97 9.93
C PRO A 67 -5.73 8.93 9.58
N ASN A 68 -4.50 8.41 9.47
CA ASN A 68 -3.30 9.12 9.05
C ASN A 68 -3.20 9.33 7.53
N VAL A 69 -4.06 8.71 6.74
CA VAL A 69 -4.14 8.98 5.29
C VAL A 69 -4.93 10.25 5.07
N ASN A 70 -4.47 11.11 4.16
CA ASN A 70 -5.15 12.35 3.83
C ASN A 70 -6.38 12.10 2.95
N TYR A 71 -7.57 12.43 3.44
CA TYR A 71 -8.82 12.33 2.68
C TYR A 71 -8.78 13.18 1.41
N LYS A 72 -8.22 14.39 1.49
CA LYS A 72 -8.12 15.31 0.34
C LYS A 72 -7.17 14.77 -0.73
N PHE A 73 -6.15 14.01 -0.35
CA PHE A 73 -5.32 13.29 -1.31
C PHE A 73 -6.15 12.27 -2.11
N LEU A 74 -6.88 11.40 -1.41
CA LEU A 74 -7.68 10.36 -2.08
C LEU A 74 -8.78 10.95 -2.96
N LYS A 75 -9.44 12.03 -2.51
CA LYS A 75 -10.56 12.62 -3.22
C LYS A 75 -10.16 13.63 -4.30
N HIS A 76 -9.20 14.50 -4.00
CA HIS A 76 -8.85 15.66 -4.81
C HIS A 76 -7.41 15.68 -5.31
N ASN A 77 -6.61 14.66 -4.96
CA ASN A 77 -5.19 14.55 -5.31
C ASN A 77 -4.32 15.67 -4.69
N GLU A 78 -4.71 16.15 -3.52
CA GLU A 78 -3.98 17.15 -2.74
C GLU A 78 -2.94 16.48 -1.83
N LEU A 79 -1.66 16.86 -1.96
CA LEU A 79 -0.59 16.38 -1.08
C LEU A 79 -0.66 17.04 0.32
N PRO A 80 -0.09 16.40 1.36
CA PRO A 80 0.64 15.12 1.38
C PRO A 80 -0.27 13.87 1.37
N VAL A 81 0.30 12.69 1.09
CA VAL A 81 -0.43 11.40 1.14
C VAL A 81 -0.78 11.02 2.59
N LEU A 82 0.17 11.25 3.51
CA LEU A 82 0.01 11.02 4.95
C LEU A 82 0.02 12.35 5.70
N LEU A 83 -0.81 12.42 6.74
CA LEU A 83 -0.97 13.56 7.61
C LEU A 83 -0.03 13.49 8.81
N THR A 84 0.34 14.66 9.34
CA THR A 84 0.98 14.83 10.65
C THR A 84 -0.03 14.67 11.79
N ASP A 85 0.43 14.45 13.03
CA ASP A 85 -0.45 14.20 14.18
C ASP A 85 -1.52 15.29 14.40
N GLY A 86 -1.16 16.56 14.23
CA GLY A 86 -2.11 17.68 14.35
C GLY A 86 -3.19 17.65 13.25
N GLU A 87 -2.80 17.30 12.02
CA GLU A 87 -3.72 17.20 10.88
C GLU A 87 -4.64 15.98 10.99
N ILE A 88 -4.16 14.88 11.57
CA ILE A 88 -4.99 13.70 11.86
C ILE A 88 -6.16 14.07 12.77
N GLN A 89 -5.89 14.84 13.81
CA GLN A 89 -6.91 15.26 14.76
C GLN A 89 -7.96 16.14 14.07
N ALA A 90 -7.52 17.14 13.29
CA ALA A 90 -8.42 18.00 12.52
C ALA A 90 -9.27 17.21 11.52
N GLN A 91 -8.70 16.21 10.83
CA GLN A 91 -9.44 15.35 9.90
C GLN A 91 -10.49 14.50 10.63
N LYS A 92 -10.14 13.91 11.79
CA LYS A 92 -11.09 13.11 12.58
C LYS A 92 -12.30 13.92 13.02
N GLU A 93 -12.07 15.15 13.47
CA GLU A 93 -13.12 16.09 13.85
C GLU A 93 -14.00 16.45 12.64
N ALA A 94 -13.38 16.84 11.51
CA ALA A 94 -14.10 17.22 10.30
C ALA A 94 -14.96 16.07 9.72
N LEU A 95 -14.50 14.83 9.84
CA LEU A 95 -15.16 13.65 9.30
C LEU A 95 -16.01 12.89 10.35
N ASN A 96 -16.13 13.40 11.57
CA ASN A 96 -16.82 12.75 12.70
C ASN A 96 -16.38 11.29 12.90
N LEU A 97 -15.07 11.02 12.75
CA LEU A 97 -14.53 9.68 12.94
C LEU A 97 -14.46 9.36 14.44
N PRO A 98 -14.77 8.13 14.87
CA PRO A 98 -14.65 7.76 16.26
C PRO A 98 -13.21 7.92 16.73
N ASN A 99 -13.02 8.60 17.86
CA ASN A 99 -11.76 8.64 18.59
C ASN A 99 -11.50 7.27 19.22
N ASN A 100 -11.12 6.28 18.40
CA ASN A 100 -10.53 5.04 18.89
C ASN A 100 -9.10 5.33 19.36
N HIS A 101 -8.97 6.03 20.49
CA HIS A 101 -7.77 5.95 21.31
C HIS A 101 -7.75 4.58 22.00
N ASN A 102 -7.50 3.54 21.21
CA ASN A 102 -7.06 2.26 21.72
C ASN A 102 -5.89 1.76 20.87
N ILE A 103 -4.92 2.65 20.66
CA ILE A 103 -3.55 2.20 20.47
C ILE A 103 -3.12 1.71 21.85
N SER A 104 -3.48 0.47 22.18
CA SER A 104 -2.88 -0.21 23.32
C SER A 104 -1.37 -0.14 23.14
N VAL A 105 -0.64 0.21 24.20
CA VAL A 105 0.83 0.20 24.22
C VAL A 105 1.36 -1.14 23.69
N ALA A 106 0.61 -2.24 23.82
CA ALA A 106 0.93 -3.54 23.21
C ALA A 106 1.05 -3.53 21.67
N SER A 107 0.33 -2.65 20.96
CA SER A 107 0.46 -2.48 19.49
C SER A 107 1.70 -1.67 19.13
N ILE A 108 2.10 -0.72 19.98
CA ILE A 108 3.38 0.00 19.85
C ILE A 108 4.54 -0.95 20.19
N THR A 109 4.42 -1.79 21.22
CA THR A 109 5.41 -2.83 21.54
C THR A 109 5.54 -3.85 20.41
N LYS A 110 4.46 -4.14 19.67
CA LYS A 110 4.51 -4.99 18.48
C LYS A 110 5.15 -4.29 17.27
N PHE A 111 5.15 -2.96 17.23
CA PHE A 111 5.83 -2.16 16.22
C PHE A 111 7.33 -1.96 16.53
N ILE A 112 7.66 -1.85 17.83
CA ILE A 112 9.03 -1.73 18.35
C ILE A 112 9.73 -3.10 18.47
N GLY A 113 8.97 -4.20 18.56
CA GLY A 113 9.47 -5.59 18.57
C GLY A 113 9.53 -6.28 17.20
N LEU A 114 9.40 -5.52 16.11
CA LEU A 114 9.63 -5.99 14.73
C LEU A 114 11.08 -5.94 14.18
N PRO A 115 12.15 -5.54 14.91
CA PRO A 115 13.52 -5.68 14.40
C PRO A 115 13.84 -7.13 14.04
N ASP A 116 13.49 -8.06 14.93
CA ASP A 116 13.87 -9.47 14.79
C ASP A 116 13.20 -10.14 13.58
N GLN A 117 11.96 -9.79 13.24
CA GLN A 117 11.30 -10.37 12.06
C GLN A 117 11.80 -9.75 10.75
N VAL A 118 12.22 -8.49 10.78
CA VAL A 118 12.86 -7.82 9.64
C VAL A 118 14.27 -8.39 9.44
N GLU A 119 15.03 -8.60 10.50
CA GLU A 119 16.35 -9.25 10.46
C GLU A 119 16.25 -10.70 9.96
N ILE A 120 15.25 -11.46 10.42
CA ILE A 120 14.97 -12.80 9.91
C ILE A 120 14.56 -12.76 8.43
N ALA A 121 13.73 -11.80 8.02
CA ALA A 121 13.32 -11.65 6.62
C ALA A 121 14.50 -11.26 5.71
N MET A 122 15.38 -10.35 6.16
CA MET A 122 16.59 -9.96 5.45
C MET A 122 17.57 -11.13 5.33
N THR A 123 17.80 -11.85 6.43
CA THR A 123 18.63 -13.07 6.41
C THR A 123 18.06 -14.16 5.49
N GLN A 124 16.73 -14.26 5.38
CA GLN A 124 16.09 -15.18 4.43
C GLN A 124 16.27 -14.74 2.98
N LEU A 125 16.25 -13.44 2.70
CA LEU A 125 16.51 -12.88 1.38
C LEU A 125 17.97 -13.12 0.95
N ASP A 126 18.95 -12.87 1.83
CA ASP A 126 20.38 -13.12 1.54
C ASP A 126 20.63 -14.60 1.19
N ARG A 127 20.02 -15.51 1.95
CA ARG A 127 20.12 -16.96 1.68
C ARG A 127 19.43 -17.39 0.39
N ILE A 128 18.40 -16.66 -0.05
CA ILE A 128 17.76 -16.91 -1.34
C ILE A 128 18.68 -16.42 -2.46
N GLU A 129 19.31 -15.26 -2.29
CA GLU A 129 20.25 -14.69 -3.24
C GLU A 129 21.47 -15.61 -3.45
N ASP A 130 22.08 -16.10 -2.37
CA ASP A 130 23.19 -17.07 -2.44
C ASP A 130 22.81 -18.35 -3.20
N LYS A 131 21.59 -18.86 -2.98
CA LYS A 131 21.09 -20.05 -3.67
C LYS A 131 20.79 -19.79 -5.13
N VAL A 132 20.24 -18.63 -5.45
CA VAL A 132 20.02 -18.19 -6.83
C VAL A 132 21.37 -18.08 -7.54
N ASN A 133 22.36 -17.44 -6.92
CA ASN A 133 23.71 -17.32 -7.47
C ASN A 133 24.39 -18.69 -7.69
N LEU A 134 24.23 -19.64 -6.76
CA LEU A 134 24.72 -21.00 -6.92
C LEU A 134 24.06 -21.73 -8.11
N ILE A 135 22.74 -21.58 -8.27
CA ILE A 135 21.98 -22.18 -9.38
C ILE A 135 22.38 -21.52 -10.71
N MET A 136 22.51 -20.20 -10.74
CA MET A 136 22.93 -19.44 -11.91
C MET A 136 24.33 -19.86 -12.37
N ASN A 137 25.30 -19.96 -11.44
CA ASN A 137 26.65 -20.45 -11.73
C ASN A 137 26.64 -21.90 -12.24
N HIS A 138 25.78 -22.77 -11.70
CA HIS A 138 25.67 -24.16 -12.17
C HIS A 138 25.06 -24.25 -13.57
N LEU A 139 24.19 -23.30 -13.94
CA LEU A 139 23.56 -23.21 -15.26
C LEU A 139 24.36 -22.37 -16.27
N GLY A 140 25.50 -21.79 -15.87
CA GLY A 140 26.30 -20.90 -16.71
C GLY A 140 25.61 -19.58 -17.05
N LEU A 141 24.65 -19.17 -16.23
CA LEU A 141 23.90 -17.92 -16.39
C LEU A 141 24.51 -16.85 -15.49
N THR A 142 24.65 -15.62 -15.99
CA THR A 142 25.03 -14.46 -15.17
C THR A 142 23.78 -13.67 -14.79
N TYR A 143 23.75 -13.18 -13.56
CA TYR A 143 22.72 -12.24 -13.11
C TYR A 143 23.15 -10.83 -13.49
N ASP A 144 22.52 -10.25 -14.51
CA ASP A 144 22.68 -8.82 -14.81
C ASP A 144 21.91 -8.04 -13.74
N ASN A 145 22.63 -7.41 -12.82
CA ASN A 145 22.03 -6.57 -11.80
C ASN A 145 21.43 -5.33 -12.51
N PRO A 146 20.11 -5.08 -12.41
CA PRO A 146 19.50 -3.94 -13.11
C PRO A 146 20.00 -2.57 -12.62
N ASP A 147 20.77 -2.53 -11.53
CA ASP A 147 21.38 -1.33 -10.97
C ASP A 147 22.80 -1.03 -11.47
N ASP A 148 23.37 -1.84 -12.38
CA ASP A 148 24.71 -1.62 -12.97
C ASP A 148 24.72 -0.62 -14.17
N PHE A 149 23.77 0.32 -14.21
CA PHE A 149 23.75 1.46 -15.16
C PHE A 149 23.75 2.82 -14.46
#